data_AF-A0ABD5SYC8-F1
#
_entry.id   AF-A0ABD5SYC8-F1
#
_cell.length_a   1.000
_cell.length_b   1.000
_cell.length_c   1.000
_cell.angle_alpha   90.00
_cell.angle_beta   90.00
_cell.angle_gamma   90.00
#
_symmetry.space_group_name_H-M   'P 1'
#
loop_
_entity.id
_entity.type
_entity.pdbx_description
1 polymer ?
#
loop_
_entity_poly.entity_id
_entity_poly.type
_entity_poly.pdbx_seq_one_letter_code
_entity_poly.pdbx_strand_id
1 'polypeptide(L)'
;ALTDHEWRVVAGAAYGPGLFDVDPGPFRSLVVRYFVDDPATVDLTGREERLLVSRALQGRDAETVAERLEYHSSGQCMRALGDAFRPLVDHYGTDAALEVRERFVDG
;
A
#
# COMPACT_ATOMS: atom_id res chain seq x y z
N ALA A 1 -11.04 -7.57 -9.80
CA ALA A 1 -9.59 -7.54 -10.07
C ALA A 1 -9.23 -6.12 -10.48
N LEU A 2 -8.05 -5.63 -10.12
CA LEU A 2 -7.57 -4.31 -10.52
C LEU A 2 -7.25 -4.30 -12.03
N THR A 3 -7.53 -3.17 -12.68
CA THR A 3 -7.11 -2.86 -14.05
C THR A 3 -5.63 -2.47 -14.10
N ASP A 4 -5.03 -2.48 -15.29
CA ASP A 4 -3.64 -2.04 -15.47
C ASP A 4 -3.41 -0.59 -15.01
N HIS A 5 -4.39 0.29 -15.20
CA HIS A 5 -4.27 1.67 -14.74
C HIS A 5 -4.21 1.76 -13.21
N GLU A 6 -5.12 1.06 -12.53
CA GLU A 6 -5.16 0.99 -11.08
C GLU A 6 -3.90 0.35 -10.50
N TRP A 7 -3.34 -0.67 -11.17
CA TRP A 7 -2.05 -1.25 -10.80
C TRP A 7 -0.90 -0.25 -10.89
N ARG A 8 -0.84 0.57 -11.95
CA ARG A 8 0.17 1.64 -12.07
C ARG A 8 0.03 2.69 -10.97
N VAL A 9 -1.20 3.00 -10.54
CA VAL A 9 -1.45 3.91 -9.41
C VAL A 9 -0.91 3.32 -8.10
N VAL A 10 -1.23 2.06 -7.81
CA VAL A 10 -0.75 1.39 -6.58
C VAL A 10 0.78 1.28 -6.57
N ALA A 11 1.38 0.78 -7.66
CA ALA A 11 2.83 0.66 -7.77
C ALA A 11 3.53 2.02 -7.72
N GLY A 12 2.94 3.05 -8.33
CA GLY A 12 3.45 4.42 -8.29
C GLY A 12 3.48 5.01 -6.89
N ALA A 13 2.54 4.66 -6.01
CA ALA A 13 2.55 5.09 -4.61
C ALA A 13 3.43 4.20 -3.71
N ALA A 14 3.63 2.94 -4.06
CA ALA A 14 4.47 2.02 -3.30
C ALA A 14 5.98 2.26 -3.52
N TYR A 15 6.39 2.50 -4.77
CA TYR A 15 7.80 2.66 -5.15
C TYR A 15 8.17 4.08 -5.59
N GLY A 16 7.20 4.87 -6.03
CA GLY A 16 7.43 6.18 -6.63
C GLY A 16 6.84 7.34 -5.82
N PRO A 17 6.69 8.53 -6.45
CA PRO A 17 6.15 9.72 -5.81
C PRO A 17 4.60 9.73 -5.73
N GLY A 18 3.95 8.63 -6.11
CA GLY A 18 2.49 8.53 -6.07
C GLY A 18 1.94 8.66 -4.66
N LEU A 19 0.72 9.16 -4.54
CA LEU A 19 0.07 9.36 -3.25
C LEU A 19 -1.18 8.50 -3.15
N PHE A 20 -1.31 7.78 -2.05
CA PHE A 20 -2.48 6.99 -1.72
C PHE A 20 -3.80 7.79 -1.84
N ASP A 21 -3.80 9.05 -1.39
CA ASP A 21 -5.03 9.86 -1.31
C ASP A 21 -5.55 10.36 -2.67
N VAL A 22 -4.77 10.18 -3.77
CA VAL A 22 -5.22 10.56 -5.13
C VAL A 22 -6.33 9.63 -5.63
N ASP A 23 -6.19 8.32 -5.40
CA ASP A 23 -7.20 7.33 -5.70
C ASP A 23 -7.13 6.17 -4.70
N PRO A 24 -7.90 6.23 -3.59
CA PRO A 24 -7.88 5.20 -2.56
C PRO A 24 -8.54 3.86 -2.96
N GLY A 25 -9.30 3.83 -4.05
CA GLY A 25 -10.13 2.68 -4.45
C GLY A 25 -9.34 1.41 -4.74
N PRO A 26 -8.28 1.48 -5.58
CA PRO A 26 -7.41 0.35 -5.87
C PRO A 26 -6.74 -0.24 -4.63
N PHE A 27 -6.25 0.62 -3.75
CA PHE A 27 -5.59 0.20 -2.50
C PHE A 27 -6.53 -0.57 -1.58
N ARG A 28 -7.77 -0.10 -1.42
CA ARG A 28 -8.81 -0.82 -0.65
C ARG A 28 -9.05 -2.22 -1.19
N SER A 29 -9.23 -2.32 -2.51
CA SER A 29 -9.48 -3.60 -3.17
C SER A 29 -8.30 -4.57 -3.00
N LEU A 30 -7.07 -4.06 -3.06
CA LEU A 30 -5.86 -4.86 -2.84
C LEU A 30 -5.71 -5.32 -1.39
N VAL A 31 -5.98 -4.45 -0.41
CA VAL A 31 -5.94 -4.82 1.01
C VAL A 31 -6.99 -5.87 1.35
N VAL A 32 -8.20 -5.76 0.79
CA VAL A 32 -9.23 -6.81 0.95
C VAL A 32 -8.77 -8.13 0.34
N ARG A 33 -8.18 -8.11 -0.86
CA ARG A 33 -7.64 -9.33 -1.49
C ARG A 33 -6.59 -9.99 -0.60
N TYR A 34 -5.64 -9.22 -0.08
CA TYR A 34 -4.60 -9.71 0.83
C TYR A 34 -5.20 -10.44 2.05
N PHE A 35 -6.15 -9.82 2.76
CA PHE A 35 -6.74 -10.42 3.96
C PHE A 35 -7.67 -11.62 3.69
N VAL A 36 -8.17 -11.79 2.47
CA VAL A 36 -9.07 -12.89 2.09
C VAL A 36 -8.32 -14.11 1.54
N ASP A 37 -7.11 -13.91 1.04
CA ASP A 37 -6.30 -14.93 0.39
C ASP A 37 -5.47 -15.74 1.41
N ASP A 38 -4.15 -15.55 1.47
CA ASP A 38 -3.30 -16.09 2.54
C ASP A 38 -2.28 -15.04 3.00
N PRO A 39 -2.60 -14.28 4.07
CA PRO A 39 -1.72 -13.23 4.59
C PRO A 39 -0.31 -13.70 4.95
N ALA A 40 -0.12 -14.99 5.26
CA ALA A 40 1.18 -15.54 5.65
C ALA A 40 2.17 -15.66 4.48
N THR A 41 1.70 -15.50 3.24
CA THR A 41 2.54 -15.55 2.03
C THR A 41 3.23 -14.23 1.70
N VAL A 42 2.90 -13.16 2.43
CA VAL A 42 3.44 -11.81 2.23
C VAL A 42 4.07 -11.34 3.53
N ASP A 43 5.30 -10.83 3.45
CA ASP A 43 6.04 -10.38 4.63
C ASP A 43 5.55 -9.01 5.09
N LEU A 44 4.50 -9.02 5.93
CA LEU A 44 4.00 -7.87 6.65
C LEU A 44 4.01 -8.12 8.14
N THR A 45 4.47 -7.13 8.89
CA THR A 45 4.31 -7.11 10.33
C THR A 45 2.86 -6.80 10.71
N GLY A 46 2.43 -7.26 11.88
CA GLY A 46 1.09 -6.92 12.39
C GLY A 46 0.87 -5.40 12.59
N ARG A 47 1.94 -4.59 12.67
CA ARG A 47 1.81 -3.12 12.70
C ARG A 47 1.45 -2.57 11.33
N GLU A 48 2.05 -3.10 10.26
CA GLU A 48 1.75 -2.72 8.88
C GLU A 48 0.36 -3.19 8.47
N GLU A 49 -0.05 -4.40 8.85
CA GLU A 49 -1.43 -4.86 8.66
C GLU A 49 -2.45 -3.93 9.32
N ARG A 50 -2.19 -3.52 10.58
CA ARG A 50 -3.04 -2.53 11.28
C ARG A 50 -3.05 -1.17 10.59
N LEU A 51 -1.93 -0.77 9.99
CA LEU A 51 -1.83 0.45 9.19
C LEU A 51 -2.70 0.35 7.93
N LEU A 52 -2.60 -0.74 7.18
CA LEU A 52 -3.44 -1.01 6.00
C LEU A 52 -4.93 -0.96 6.35
N VAL A 53 -5.34 -1.64 7.42
CA VAL A 53 -6.73 -1.62 7.88
C VAL A 53 -7.16 -0.19 8.26
N SER A 54 -6.35 0.52 9.04
CA SER A 54 -6.73 1.83 9.58
C SER A 54 -6.81 2.91 8.51
N ARG A 55 -5.81 2.97 7.61
CA ARG A 55 -5.76 3.97 6.52
C ARG A 55 -6.61 3.57 5.32
N ALA A 56 -6.44 2.36 4.80
CA ALA A 56 -7.10 1.97 3.56
C ALA A 56 -8.58 1.62 3.79
N LEU A 57 -8.87 0.74 4.73
CA LEU A 57 -10.23 0.19 4.91
C LEU A 57 -11.11 1.07 5.79
N GLN A 58 -10.59 1.56 6.92
CA GLN A 58 -11.36 2.39 7.85
C GLN A 58 -11.38 3.87 7.45
N GLY A 59 -10.49 4.30 6.54
CA GLY A 59 -10.43 5.68 6.06
C GLY A 59 -10.07 6.70 7.14
N ARG A 60 -9.37 6.29 8.20
CA ARG A 60 -8.89 7.22 9.24
C ARG A 60 -7.86 8.17 8.64
N ASP A 61 -7.80 9.38 9.18
CA ASP A 61 -6.79 10.36 8.80
C ASP A 61 -5.39 9.93 9.27
N ALA A 62 -4.36 10.46 8.62
CA ALA A 62 -2.98 10.06 8.86
C ALA A 62 -2.46 10.47 10.25
N GLU A 63 -2.99 11.53 10.85
CA GLU A 63 -2.57 12.00 12.17
C GLU A 63 -3.07 11.05 13.26
N THR A 64 -4.37 10.73 13.26
CA THR A 64 -4.97 9.74 14.16
C THR A 64 -4.27 8.39 14.08
N VAL A 65 -3.94 7.93 12.87
CA VAL A 65 -3.24 6.64 12.70
C VAL A 65 -1.79 6.73 13.14
N ALA A 66 -1.10 7.85 12.87
CA ALA A 66 0.26 8.05 13.32
C ALA A 66 0.36 7.98 14.84
N GLU A 67 -0.53 8.67 15.57
CA GLU A 67 -0.59 8.61 17.03
C GLU A 67 -0.88 7.19 17.53
N ARG A 68 -1.93 6.56 16.99
CA ARG A 68 -2.40 5.24 17.45
C ARG A 68 -1.38 4.12 17.20
N LEU A 69 -0.62 4.21 16.11
CA LEU A 69 0.39 3.22 15.74
C LEU A 69 1.81 3.68 16.05
N GLU A 70 1.97 4.77 16.81
CA GLU A 70 3.25 5.28 17.31
C GLU A 70 4.27 5.62 16.20
N TYR A 71 3.80 6.24 15.11
CA TYR A 71 4.67 6.87 14.11
C TYR A 71 5.07 8.28 14.59
N HIS A 72 6.30 8.71 14.33
CA HIS A 72 6.76 10.03 14.79
C HIS A 72 6.05 11.21 14.09
N SER A 73 5.39 10.97 12.95
CA SER A 73 4.59 11.96 12.22
C SER A 73 3.63 11.31 11.24
N SER A 74 2.61 12.05 10.81
CA SER A 74 1.72 11.68 9.69
C SER A 74 2.51 11.38 8.41
N GLY A 75 3.55 12.16 8.11
CA GLY A 75 4.43 11.91 6.96
C GLY A 75 5.19 10.58 7.03
N GLN A 76 5.69 10.20 8.22
CA GLN A 76 6.29 8.87 8.39
C GLN A 76 5.24 7.75 8.32
N CYS A 77 4.04 7.97 8.85
CA CYS A 77 2.93 7.01 8.72
C CYS A 77 2.57 6.77 7.24
N MET A 78 2.53 7.82 6.42
CA MET A 78 2.22 7.69 4.99
C MET A 78 3.35 7.04 4.19
N ARG A 79 4.63 7.28 4.56
CA ARG A 79 5.75 6.53 3.98
C ARG A 79 5.67 5.04 4.30
N ALA A 80 5.44 4.71 5.57
CA ALA A 80 5.25 3.33 6.00
C ALA A 80 4.04 2.67 5.31
N LEU A 81 2.99 3.44 4.98
CA LEU A 81 1.86 2.93 4.21
C LEU A 81 2.29 2.53 2.79
N GLY A 82 3.04 3.39 2.11
CA GLY A 82 3.62 3.07 0.79
C GLY A 82 4.55 1.85 0.84
N ASP A 83 5.42 1.79 1.85
CA ASP A 83 6.33 0.65 2.07
C ASP A 83 5.54 -0.66 2.28
N ALA A 84 4.46 -0.64 3.07
CA ALA A 84 3.58 -1.79 3.28
C ALA A 84 2.85 -2.26 2.00
N PHE A 85 2.69 -1.41 0.99
CA PHE A 85 2.13 -1.82 -0.30
C PHE A 85 3.14 -2.48 -1.23
N ARG A 86 4.46 -2.32 -1.01
CA ARG A 86 5.49 -2.96 -1.85
C ARG A 86 5.38 -4.48 -1.89
N PRO A 87 5.38 -5.22 -0.77
CA PRO A 87 5.29 -6.67 -0.83
C PRO A 87 3.94 -7.15 -1.41
N LEU A 88 2.88 -6.35 -1.31
CA LEU A 88 1.59 -6.62 -1.94
C LEU A 88 1.67 -6.47 -3.47
N VAL A 89 2.39 -5.46 -3.97
CA VAL A 89 2.65 -5.30 -5.40
C VAL A 89 3.58 -6.40 -5.91
N ASP A 90 4.63 -6.75 -5.17
CA ASP A 90 5.55 -7.82 -5.56
C ASP A 90 4.85 -9.19 -5.64
N HIS A 91 3.87 -9.43 -4.75
CA HIS A 91 3.14 -10.70 -4.71
C HIS A 91 1.94 -10.75 -5.68
N TYR A 92 1.11 -9.70 -5.73
CA TYR A 92 -0.14 -9.71 -6.50
C TYR A 92 -0.09 -8.93 -7.82
N GLY A 93 0.96 -8.16 -8.04
CA GLY A 93 1.10 -7.25 -9.17
C GLY A 93 1.05 -7.98 -10.51
N THR A 94 0.41 -7.33 -11.48
CA THR A 94 0.49 -7.73 -12.89
C THR A 94 1.68 -7.07 -13.57
N ASP A 95 1.95 -7.42 -14.83
CA ASP A 95 3.01 -6.81 -15.64
C ASP A 95 3.00 -5.27 -15.56
N ALA A 96 1.82 -4.64 -15.63
CA ALA A 96 1.67 -3.19 -15.50
C ALA A 96 2.17 -2.62 -14.16
N ALA A 97 2.04 -3.37 -13.06
CA ALA A 97 2.57 -2.97 -11.76
C ALA A 97 4.10 -3.16 -11.70
N LEU A 98 4.59 -4.27 -12.25
CA LEU A 98 6.01 -4.63 -12.25
C LEU A 98 6.84 -3.69 -13.14
N GLU A 99 6.31 -3.26 -14.28
CA GLU A 99 6.93 -2.22 -15.14
C GLU A 99 7.16 -0.90 -14.37
N VAL A 100 6.17 -0.49 -13.56
CA VAL A 100 6.28 0.72 -12.74
C VAL A 100 7.30 0.52 -11.62
N ARG A 101 7.27 -0.65 -10.96
CA ARG A 101 8.25 -1.01 -9.95
C ARG A 101 9.66 -0.90 -10.51
N GLU A 102 9.96 -1.61 -11.60
CA GLU A 102 11.28 -1.66 -12.25
C GLU A 102 11.85 -0.27 -12.50
N ARG A 103 11.02 0.66 -13.01
CA ARG A 103 11.40 2.05 -13.21
C ARG A 103 11.94 2.78 -11.97
N PHE A 104 11.51 2.39 -10.77
CA PHE A 104 11.88 3.04 -9.51
C PHE A 104 12.90 2.25 -8.66
N VAL A 105 13.06 0.93 -8.87
CA VAL A 105 14.13 0.16 -8.22
C VAL A 105 15.43 0.14 -9.01
N ASP A 106 15.38 0.33 -10.33
CA ASP A 106 16.58 0.37 -11.19
C ASP A 106 17.17 1.79 -11.34
N GLY A 107 16.57 2.80 -10.70
CA GLY A 107 17.00 4.21 -10.75
C GLY A 107 17.71 4.66 -9.47
#